data_AF-A0A1J0W3A5-F1
#
_entry.id   AF-A0A1J0W3A5-F1
#
_cell.length_a   1.000
_cell.length_b   1.000
_cell.length_c   1.000
_cell.angle_alpha   90.00
_cell.angle_beta   90.00
_cell.angle_gamma   90.00
#
_symmetry.space_group_name_H-M   'P 1'
#
loop_
_entity.id
_entity.type
_entity.pdbx_description
1 polymer ?
#
loop_
_entity_poly.entity_id
_entity_poly.type
_entity_poly.pdbx_seq_one_letter_code
_entity_poly.pdbx_strand_id
1 'polypeptide(L)'
;MLTDARRVRAVSGRRITARWLAVISLVTGVVAAGGGPVVAEPGGGLSPLRTQGAEIVDGFGRTVLLHGVNNVDKSPPYVQPGDGLTLTDASAALLARHGFNTVRLGVSFDGLMPTEGVVDTAYLDRLANVVDTLAAHGIYTLLDNHQDGLSKIWGGNGFPEWAIRARPAADEPNPGFPLYYLMPSMNKGWDEVWNNTYGVLDHLGVALAALAERMNGRASVLGIELLNEPWPGTPFLTCFPNGCPDFDAKYQRALQQLTDAVHSRNSAVPVFWEPNVTWNETMPSHLGKNPPITSPNIVFSPHDYCIPSQLAIYLGLPEELRALCPVQQDKTWSNIDSFTERTDIPTMVTEFGDGDPTVLRNTVTRADERFIGWHYWHYSASDGDPFRGELGRELVRTYPQATAGTPDRMIFDSGNGDFAYRYHPRPTSAPTKIYVSDLAYPEGYEVRITGGAVTSAPGARIVTVEADGTDPVTVRIHRPGSPGADLPSGGDGGSSSGGTGSSSGFPRLPTGSAG
;
A
#
# COMPACT_ATOMS: atom_id res chain seq x y z
N MET A 1 89.02 -22.88 -19.18
CA MET A 1 89.70 -23.31 -17.95
C MET A 1 88.72 -24.17 -17.16
N LEU A 2 89.08 -25.46 -17.01
CA LEU A 2 88.70 -26.46 -15.99
C LEU A 2 87.22 -26.57 -15.60
N THR A 3 86.52 -27.72 -15.58
CA THR A 3 86.84 -29.17 -15.56
C THR A 3 85.48 -29.87 -15.70
N ASP A 4 85.29 -30.87 -16.58
CA ASP A 4 85.34 -32.33 -16.28
C ASP A 4 84.32 -32.78 -15.18
N ALA A 5 83.52 -33.86 -15.28
CA ALA A 5 83.46 -34.99 -16.20
C ALA A 5 82.20 -35.87 -15.94
N ARG A 6 81.90 -36.77 -16.91
CA ARG A 6 81.25 -38.12 -16.83
C ARG A 6 79.71 -38.19 -16.69
N ARG A 7 78.99 -38.63 -17.76
CA ARG A 7 78.60 -40.01 -18.17
C ARG A 7 77.66 -40.68 -17.15
N VAL A 8 76.45 -41.18 -17.48
CA VAL A 8 76.16 -42.39 -18.30
C VAL A 8 74.68 -42.37 -18.79
N ARG A 9 74.43 -43.02 -19.94
CA ARG A 9 73.15 -43.27 -20.66
C ARG A 9 72.15 -44.16 -19.88
N ALA A 10 70.84 -43.98 -20.10
CA ALA A 10 69.98 -44.93 -20.85
C ALA A 10 68.44 -44.70 -20.68
N VAL A 11 67.76 -44.56 -21.83
CA VAL A 11 66.52 -45.27 -22.27
C VAL A 11 65.13 -44.95 -21.64
N SER A 12 64.29 -44.39 -22.54
CA SER A 12 62.82 -44.55 -22.77
C SER A 12 61.78 -44.23 -21.69
N GLY A 13 60.80 -43.41 -22.10
CA GLY A 13 59.47 -43.37 -21.49
C GLY A 13 58.58 -42.30 -22.11
N ARG A 14 57.78 -42.64 -23.13
CA ARG A 14 56.67 -41.81 -23.63
C ARG A 14 55.66 -41.58 -22.49
N ARG A 15 55.28 -40.33 -22.23
CA ARG A 15 54.01 -40.01 -21.55
C ARG A 15 53.29 -38.86 -22.25
N ILE A 16 52.04 -39.14 -22.53
CA ILE A 16 51.00 -38.31 -23.16
C ILE A 16 50.60 -37.23 -22.15
N THR A 17 50.63 -35.95 -22.54
CA THR A 17 50.04 -34.86 -21.74
C THR A 17 48.77 -34.38 -22.41
N ALA A 18 47.63 -34.71 -21.80
CA ALA A 18 46.30 -34.29 -22.19
C ALA A 18 46.05 -32.83 -21.81
N ARG A 19 45.32 -32.14 -22.70
CA ARG A 19 44.82 -30.76 -22.55
C ARG A 19 43.77 -30.68 -21.45
N TRP A 20 43.88 -29.69 -20.57
CA TRP A 20 42.81 -29.32 -19.63
C TRP A 20 41.88 -28.29 -20.27
N LEU A 21 40.60 -28.65 -20.41
CA LEU A 21 39.48 -27.74 -20.66
C LEU A 21 38.85 -27.41 -19.31
N ALA A 22 38.80 -26.12 -18.97
CA ALA A 22 38.07 -25.63 -17.81
C ALA A 22 36.58 -25.53 -18.15
N VAL A 23 35.74 -26.23 -17.37
CA VAL A 23 34.28 -26.11 -17.39
C VAL A 23 33.88 -25.19 -16.25
N ILE A 24 33.23 -24.07 -16.56
CA ILE A 24 32.56 -23.21 -15.59
C ILE A 24 31.20 -23.83 -15.30
N SER A 25 31.00 -24.33 -14.09
CA SER A 25 29.72 -24.88 -13.64
C SER A 25 28.81 -23.75 -13.13
N LEU A 26 27.70 -23.52 -13.83
CA LEU A 26 26.55 -22.76 -13.34
C LEU A 26 25.90 -23.62 -12.22
N VAL A 27 25.92 -23.16 -10.97
CA VAL A 27 25.26 -23.86 -9.86
C VAL A 27 23.83 -23.35 -9.76
N THR A 28 22.90 -24.06 -10.39
CA THR A 28 21.46 -23.88 -10.19
C THR A 28 21.03 -24.76 -9.02
N GLY A 29 20.81 -24.16 -7.84
CA GLY A 29 20.29 -24.88 -6.68
C GLY A 29 18.78 -25.06 -6.78
N VAL A 30 18.31 -26.31 -6.84
CA VAL A 30 16.89 -26.66 -6.66
C VAL A 30 16.77 -27.39 -5.33
N VAL A 31 15.95 -26.86 -4.42
CA VAL A 31 15.65 -27.48 -3.12
C VAL A 31 14.19 -27.92 -3.15
N ALA A 32 13.95 -29.23 -3.06
CA ALA A 32 12.62 -29.81 -2.92
C ALA A 32 12.31 -30.10 -1.44
N ALA A 33 11.16 -29.64 -0.94
CA ALA A 33 10.74 -29.79 0.46
C ALA A 33 9.67 -30.89 0.62
N GLY A 34 9.82 -31.77 1.62
CA GLY A 34 8.81 -32.75 2.01
C GLY A 34 7.77 -32.17 2.97
N GLY A 35 6.52 -32.63 2.88
CA GLY A 35 5.38 -32.14 3.67
C GLY A 35 5.47 -32.45 5.16
N GLY A 36 5.80 -31.44 5.96
CA GLY A 36 5.69 -31.43 7.41
C GLY A 36 5.00 -30.15 7.90
N PRO A 37 4.42 -30.15 9.13
CA PRO A 37 3.74 -28.98 9.66
C PRO A 37 4.70 -27.80 9.86
N VAL A 38 4.27 -26.63 9.38
CA VAL A 38 5.02 -25.37 9.39
C VAL A 38 5.17 -24.84 10.81
N VAL A 39 6.42 -24.63 11.25
CA VAL A 39 6.74 -23.99 12.54
C VAL A 39 7.03 -22.51 12.29
N ALA A 40 6.33 -21.61 12.98
CA ALA A 40 6.60 -20.18 12.93
C ALA A 40 7.88 -19.87 13.74
N GLU A 41 8.89 -19.28 13.11
CA GLU A 41 10.01 -18.70 13.85
C GLU A 41 9.61 -17.36 14.48
N PRO A 42 10.08 -17.03 15.70
CA PRO A 42 9.92 -15.69 16.27
C PRO A 42 10.71 -14.70 15.43
N GLY A 43 10.03 -13.95 14.58
CA GLY A 43 10.65 -12.89 13.78
C GLY A 43 11.19 -11.79 14.69
N GLY A 44 12.44 -11.37 14.46
CA GLY A 44 12.96 -10.13 15.03
C GLY A 44 11.92 -9.01 14.86
N GLY A 45 11.61 -8.33 15.98
CA GLY A 45 10.45 -7.45 16.11
C GLY A 45 10.37 -6.34 15.06
N LEU A 46 9.17 -5.76 14.93
CA LEU A 46 8.93 -4.60 14.07
C LEU A 46 9.87 -3.44 14.45
N SER A 47 10.26 -2.67 13.44
CA SER A 47 11.05 -1.45 13.61
C SER A 47 10.28 -0.27 13.06
N PRO A 48 10.47 0.96 13.56
CA PRO A 48 9.82 2.13 13.00
C PRO A 48 10.05 2.25 11.50
N LEU A 49 9.00 2.61 10.76
CA LEU A 49 9.07 2.88 9.34
C LEU A 49 9.31 4.37 9.11
N ARG A 50 10.04 4.68 8.04
CA ARG A 50 10.29 6.05 7.59
C ARG A 50 10.23 6.11 6.07
N THR A 51 10.14 7.31 5.53
CA THR A 51 10.19 7.54 4.09
C THR A 51 11.63 7.77 3.63
N GLN A 52 11.94 7.39 2.39
CA GLN A 52 13.21 7.68 1.73
C GLN A 52 12.99 7.79 0.22
N GLY A 53 12.84 9.02 -0.29
CA GLY A 53 12.26 9.21 -1.63
C GLY A 53 10.90 8.52 -1.72
N ALA A 54 10.56 7.96 -2.88
CA ALA A 54 9.34 7.17 -3.07
C ALA A 54 9.29 5.80 -2.35
N GLU A 55 10.20 5.49 -1.43
CA GLU A 55 10.23 4.23 -0.69
C GLU A 55 9.79 4.39 0.78
N ILE A 56 9.12 3.35 1.32
CA ILE A 56 8.96 3.13 2.76
C ILE A 56 10.04 2.15 3.21
N VAL A 57 10.83 2.53 4.21
CA VAL A 57 11.98 1.75 4.68
C VAL A 57 11.92 1.47 6.17
N ASP A 58 12.39 0.29 6.56
CA ASP A 58 12.45 -0.14 7.96
C ASP A 58 13.77 0.27 8.66
N GLY A 59 13.85 -0.01 9.96
CA GLY A 59 15.02 0.28 10.79
C GLY A 59 16.26 -0.56 10.45
N PHE A 60 16.14 -1.55 9.57
CA PHE A 60 17.24 -2.37 9.05
C PHE A 60 17.72 -1.90 7.66
N GLY A 61 17.09 -0.87 7.09
CA GLY A 61 17.40 -0.31 5.78
C GLY A 61 16.75 -1.04 4.61
N ARG A 62 15.74 -1.89 4.87
CA ARG A 62 15.02 -2.64 3.83
C ARG A 62 13.82 -1.85 3.32
N THR A 63 13.52 -1.94 2.03
CA THR A 63 12.28 -1.40 1.45
C THR A 63 11.11 -2.32 1.80
N VAL A 64 10.03 -1.77 2.33
CA VAL A 64 8.88 -2.53 2.86
C VAL A 64 7.71 -2.44 1.91
N LEU A 65 7.09 -3.59 1.62
CA LEU A 65 5.81 -3.67 0.92
C LEU A 65 4.73 -4.05 1.93
N LEU A 66 3.64 -3.31 1.94
CA LEU A 66 2.60 -3.40 2.96
C LEU A 66 1.29 -3.85 2.32
N HIS A 67 0.80 -5.04 2.69
CA HIS A 67 -0.50 -5.57 2.25
C HIS A 67 -1.37 -5.83 3.46
N GLY A 68 -2.61 -5.37 3.43
CA GLY A 68 -3.49 -5.48 4.59
C GLY A 68 -4.94 -5.13 4.35
N VAL A 69 -5.61 -4.80 5.44
CA VAL A 69 -7.06 -4.57 5.49
C VAL A 69 -7.41 -3.33 6.31
N ASN A 70 -8.58 -2.79 6.05
CA ASN A 70 -9.24 -1.80 6.89
C ASN A 70 -10.02 -2.48 8.02
N ASN A 71 -9.97 -1.91 9.22
CA ASN A 71 -10.86 -2.22 10.32
C ASN A 71 -11.28 -0.91 10.99
N VAL A 72 -12.48 -0.42 10.66
CA VAL A 72 -12.99 0.89 11.09
C VAL A 72 -14.29 0.75 11.87
N ASP A 73 -14.31 1.27 13.10
CA ASP A 73 -15.50 1.43 13.92
C ASP A 73 -16.07 2.84 13.77
N LYS A 74 -17.23 2.93 13.12
CA LYS A 74 -17.89 4.20 12.76
C LYS A 74 -18.91 4.68 13.80
N SER A 75 -19.16 3.93 14.88
CA SER A 75 -20.25 4.23 15.84
C SER A 75 -19.81 4.14 17.31
N PRO A 76 -20.27 5.06 18.18
CA PRO A 76 -20.00 4.95 19.61
C PRO A 76 -20.87 3.85 20.26
N PRO A 77 -20.41 3.22 21.37
CA PRO A 77 -19.10 3.40 21.99
C PRO A 77 -17.98 2.76 21.16
N TYR A 78 -16.90 3.51 20.90
CA TYR A 78 -15.86 3.10 19.95
C TYR A 78 -14.88 2.08 20.52
N VAL A 79 -14.49 1.11 19.68
CA VAL A 79 -13.41 0.12 19.87
C VAL A 79 -13.59 -0.60 21.20
N GLN A 80 -14.74 -1.25 21.39
CA GLN A 80 -15.07 -1.93 22.64
C GLN A 80 -14.63 -3.40 22.61
N PRO A 81 -14.02 -3.91 23.69
CA PRO A 81 -13.72 -5.34 23.78
C PRO A 81 -14.99 -6.18 23.62
N GLY A 82 -15.00 -7.08 22.63
CA GLY A 82 -16.09 -8.03 22.41
C GLY A 82 -17.31 -7.47 21.68
N ASP A 83 -17.21 -6.30 21.04
CA ASP A 83 -18.26 -5.74 20.17
C ASP A 83 -18.43 -6.49 18.83
N GLY A 84 -17.52 -7.41 18.51
CA GLY A 84 -17.50 -8.18 17.27
C GLY A 84 -16.80 -7.47 16.10
N LEU A 85 -16.41 -6.22 16.25
CA LEU A 85 -15.69 -5.43 15.23
C LEU A 85 -14.23 -5.22 15.61
N THR A 86 -13.98 -4.90 16.89
CA THR A 86 -12.66 -4.68 17.46
C THR A 86 -11.79 -5.92 17.30
N LEU A 87 -10.61 -5.73 16.70
CA LEU A 87 -9.68 -6.81 16.43
C LEU A 87 -9.20 -7.48 17.72
N THR A 88 -9.23 -8.81 17.71
CA THR A 88 -8.75 -9.65 18.80
C THR A 88 -7.40 -10.26 18.45
N ASP A 89 -6.75 -10.92 19.42
CA ASP A 89 -5.56 -11.75 19.17
C ASP A 89 -5.82 -12.81 18.08
N ALA A 90 -7.01 -13.42 18.06
CA ALA A 90 -7.40 -14.39 17.05
C ALA A 90 -7.52 -13.76 15.65
N SER A 91 -8.08 -12.55 15.57
CA SER A 91 -8.16 -11.76 14.33
C SER A 91 -6.75 -11.42 13.82
N ALA A 92 -5.86 -10.94 14.69
CA ALA A 92 -4.48 -10.61 14.35
C ALA A 92 -3.71 -11.86 13.88
N ALA A 93 -3.87 -13.00 14.56
CA ALA A 93 -3.27 -14.27 14.17
C ALA A 93 -3.79 -14.78 12.81
N LEU A 94 -5.06 -14.54 12.50
CA LEU A 94 -5.63 -14.88 11.18
C LEU A 94 -5.05 -14.01 10.08
N LEU A 95 -4.98 -12.69 10.29
CA LEU A 95 -4.40 -11.77 9.31
C LEU A 95 -2.92 -12.10 9.04
N ALA A 96 -2.14 -12.32 10.09
CA ALA A 96 -0.73 -12.73 9.98
C ALA A 96 -0.58 -14.11 9.32
N ARG A 97 -1.51 -15.04 9.56
CA ARG A 97 -1.55 -16.33 8.85
C ARG A 97 -1.73 -16.13 7.35
N HIS A 98 -2.53 -15.18 6.90
CA HIS A 98 -2.64 -14.87 5.47
C HIS A 98 -1.56 -13.92 4.96
N GLY A 99 -0.57 -13.60 5.79
CA GLY A 99 0.59 -12.82 5.40
C GLY A 99 0.34 -11.33 5.33
N PHE A 100 -0.84 -10.86 5.72
CA PHE A 100 -1.06 -9.42 5.90
C PHE A 100 -0.12 -8.90 6.99
N ASN A 101 0.55 -7.79 6.69
CA ASN A 101 1.54 -7.16 7.57
C ASN A 101 1.14 -5.74 7.96
N THR A 102 -0.08 -5.31 7.62
CA THR A 102 -0.61 -4.02 8.03
C THR A 102 -2.13 -4.02 8.22
N VAL A 103 -2.63 -3.14 9.08
CA VAL A 103 -4.05 -2.81 9.25
C VAL A 103 -4.20 -1.30 9.26
N ARG A 104 -5.18 -0.79 8.52
CA ARG A 104 -5.68 0.58 8.64
C ARG A 104 -6.81 0.58 9.67
N LEU A 105 -6.51 1.06 10.86
CA LEU A 105 -7.39 1.05 12.02
C LEU A 105 -8.11 2.40 12.11
N GLY A 106 -9.43 2.36 12.07
CA GLY A 106 -10.29 3.53 12.16
C GLY A 106 -10.19 4.23 13.52
N VAL A 107 -9.90 5.51 13.44
CA VAL A 107 -9.99 6.51 14.49
C VAL A 107 -10.99 7.57 14.02
N SER A 108 -11.62 8.32 14.92
CA SER A 108 -12.43 9.48 14.49
C SER A 108 -12.23 10.65 15.43
N PHE A 109 -12.43 11.86 14.91
CA PHE A 109 -12.41 13.07 15.73
C PHE A 109 -13.49 13.03 16.83
N ASP A 110 -14.69 12.49 16.56
CA ASP A 110 -15.76 12.28 17.55
C ASP A 110 -15.32 11.30 18.64
N GLY A 111 -14.57 10.25 18.29
CA GLY A 111 -13.98 9.33 19.27
C GLY A 111 -12.86 9.95 20.10
N LEU A 112 -11.96 10.72 19.47
CA LEU A 112 -10.82 11.35 20.14
C LEU A 112 -11.23 12.49 21.07
N MET A 113 -12.20 13.31 20.68
CA MET A 113 -12.63 14.50 21.40
C MET A 113 -14.18 14.62 21.38
N PRO A 114 -14.90 13.71 22.08
CA PRO A 114 -16.36 13.68 22.06
C PRO A 114 -17.00 14.91 22.72
N THR A 115 -16.25 15.64 23.54
CA THR A 115 -16.64 16.91 24.15
C THR A 115 -15.61 17.98 23.79
N GLU A 116 -16.08 19.19 23.46
CA GLU A 116 -15.23 20.31 23.03
C GLU A 116 -14.03 20.52 23.96
N GLY A 117 -12.83 20.37 23.40
CA GLY A 117 -11.55 20.54 24.11
C GLY A 117 -11.17 19.43 25.09
N VAL A 118 -11.95 18.36 25.22
CA VAL A 118 -11.70 17.25 26.15
C VAL A 118 -11.37 15.98 25.37
N VAL A 119 -10.10 15.59 25.37
CA VAL A 119 -9.62 14.34 24.75
C VAL A 119 -10.06 13.14 25.59
N ASP A 120 -10.64 12.12 24.95
CA ASP A 120 -10.97 10.84 25.60
C ASP A 120 -9.73 9.95 25.69
N THR A 121 -9.05 10.02 26.84
CA THR A 121 -7.87 9.18 27.11
C THR A 121 -8.20 7.70 27.22
N ALA A 122 -9.43 7.34 27.61
CA ALA A 122 -9.83 5.93 27.68
C ALA A 122 -10.03 5.34 26.29
N TYR A 123 -10.50 6.13 25.32
CA TYR A 123 -10.52 5.71 23.91
C TYR A 123 -9.11 5.54 23.35
N LEU A 124 -8.19 6.49 23.63
CA LEU A 124 -6.79 6.37 23.26
C LEU A 124 -6.13 5.10 23.82
N ASP A 125 -6.47 4.69 25.04
CA ASP A 125 -5.99 3.43 25.63
C ASP A 125 -6.54 2.19 24.91
N ARG A 126 -7.80 2.21 24.48
CA ARG A 126 -8.38 1.10 23.70
C ARG A 126 -7.70 0.97 22.33
N LEU A 127 -7.47 2.08 21.64
CA LEU A 127 -6.71 2.10 20.39
C LEU A 127 -5.30 1.55 20.58
N ALA A 128 -4.58 2.00 21.61
CA ALA A 128 -3.23 1.53 21.91
C ALA A 128 -3.19 0.00 22.15
N ASN A 129 -4.20 -0.55 22.84
CA ASN A 129 -4.29 -2.00 23.05
C ASN A 129 -4.49 -2.78 21.74
N VAL A 130 -5.27 -2.27 20.80
CA VAL A 130 -5.42 -2.90 19.47
C VAL A 130 -4.11 -2.84 18.69
N VAL A 131 -3.43 -1.69 18.70
CA VAL A 131 -2.10 -1.52 18.07
C VAL A 131 -1.09 -2.51 18.66
N ASP A 132 -1.05 -2.65 19.99
CA ASP A 132 -0.12 -3.56 20.67
C ASP A 132 -0.48 -5.04 20.39
N THR A 133 -1.77 -5.36 20.23
CA THR A 133 -2.25 -6.69 19.82
C THR A 133 -1.78 -7.02 18.39
N LEU A 134 -1.95 -6.10 17.44
CA LEU A 134 -1.48 -6.29 16.06
C LEU A 134 0.05 -6.41 15.98
N ALA A 135 0.77 -5.58 16.75
CA ALA A 135 2.23 -5.59 16.80
C ALA A 135 2.80 -6.94 17.24
N ALA A 136 2.14 -7.62 18.18
CA ALA A 136 2.53 -8.96 18.65
C ALA A 136 2.54 -10.02 17.54
N HIS A 137 1.78 -9.79 16.45
CA HIS A 137 1.71 -10.66 15.27
C HIS A 137 2.49 -10.10 14.06
N GLY A 138 3.32 -9.07 14.27
CA GLY A 138 4.14 -8.49 13.19
C GLY A 138 3.34 -7.63 12.21
N ILE A 139 2.22 -7.07 12.64
CA ILE A 139 1.35 -6.23 11.82
C ILE A 139 1.54 -4.75 12.19
N TYR A 140 1.85 -3.91 11.21
CA TYR A 140 1.90 -2.46 11.38
C TYR A 140 0.49 -1.85 11.39
N THR A 141 0.27 -0.77 12.13
CA THR A 141 -1.02 -0.07 12.19
C THR A 141 -0.92 1.34 11.62
N LEU A 142 -1.70 1.62 10.56
CA LEU A 142 -2.03 2.98 10.14
C LEU A 142 -3.26 3.44 10.92
N LEU A 143 -3.17 4.60 11.58
CA LEU A 143 -4.29 5.18 12.31
C LEU A 143 -5.01 6.17 11.41
N ASP A 144 -6.20 5.78 10.97
CA ASP A 144 -6.99 6.53 10.01
C ASP A 144 -7.99 7.44 10.72
N ASN A 145 -7.85 8.76 10.59
CA ASN A 145 -8.88 9.70 11.05
C ASN A 145 -10.08 9.68 10.09
N HIS A 146 -10.97 8.73 10.33
CA HIS A 146 -12.08 8.36 9.48
C HIS A 146 -13.27 9.33 9.59
N GLN A 147 -13.94 9.53 8.45
CA GLN A 147 -15.24 10.18 8.36
C GLN A 147 -15.95 9.69 7.10
N ASP A 148 -17.28 9.63 7.15
CA ASP A 148 -18.11 9.67 5.95
C ASP A 148 -19.23 10.66 6.19
N GLY A 149 -19.48 11.56 5.23
CA GLY A 149 -20.59 12.51 5.33
C GLY A 149 -20.42 13.51 6.47
N LEU A 150 -19.16 13.84 6.79
CA LEU A 150 -18.70 14.80 7.78
C LEU A 150 -19.02 14.45 9.23
N SER A 151 -20.28 14.16 9.57
CA SER A 151 -20.74 13.98 10.95
C SER A 151 -22.07 13.23 11.02
N LYS A 152 -22.37 12.67 12.19
CA LYS A 152 -23.68 12.08 12.53
C LYS A 152 -24.86 13.04 12.36
N ILE A 153 -24.61 14.36 12.28
CA ILE A 153 -25.60 15.38 11.89
C ILE A 153 -26.36 14.99 10.61
N TRP A 154 -25.66 14.41 9.64
CA TRP A 154 -26.23 13.99 8.35
C TRP A 154 -26.40 12.46 8.24
N GLY A 155 -26.34 11.73 9.37
CA GLY A 155 -26.33 10.27 9.39
C GLY A 155 -24.98 9.65 8.99
N GLY A 156 -23.93 10.46 8.91
CA GLY A 156 -22.55 10.03 8.70
C GLY A 156 -21.79 9.77 10.01
N ASN A 157 -20.47 9.91 9.97
CA ASN A 157 -19.56 9.78 11.13
C ASN A 157 -18.32 10.67 10.95
N GLY A 158 -17.45 10.74 11.96
CA GLY A 158 -16.16 11.43 11.87
C GLY A 158 -16.04 12.63 12.78
N PHE A 159 -16.56 13.80 12.36
CA PHE A 159 -16.49 15.02 13.17
C PHE A 159 -17.56 15.01 14.27
N PRO A 160 -17.21 15.43 15.50
CA PRO A 160 -18.18 15.55 16.58
C PRO A 160 -19.18 16.67 16.28
N GLU A 161 -20.44 16.47 16.70
CA GLU A 161 -21.53 17.43 16.47
C GLU A 161 -21.25 18.83 17.01
N TRP A 162 -20.47 18.93 18.10
CA TRP A 162 -20.13 20.20 18.73
C TRP A 162 -19.20 21.05 17.85
N ALA A 163 -18.39 20.42 16.99
CA ALA A 163 -17.40 21.11 16.16
C ALA A 163 -18.00 21.75 14.91
N ILE A 164 -19.17 21.29 14.46
CA ILE A 164 -19.82 21.75 13.23
C ILE A 164 -21.11 22.50 13.59
N ARG A 165 -21.35 23.67 12.99
CA ARG A 165 -22.55 24.49 13.22
C ARG A 165 -23.60 24.31 12.13
N ALA A 166 -23.21 24.03 10.90
CA ALA A 166 -24.14 23.73 9.82
C ALA A 166 -25.10 22.57 10.19
N ARG A 167 -26.37 22.69 9.80
CA ARG A 167 -27.42 21.69 10.04
C ARG A 167 -28.30 21.55 8.80
N PRO A 168 -28.81 20.35 8.49
CA PRO A 168 -29.79 20.17 7.44
C PRO A 168 -31.10 20.89 7.78
N ALA A 169 -31.75 21.47 6.77
CA ALA A 169 -33.11 21.96 6.94
C ALA A 169 -34.08 20.77 7.10
N ALA A 170 -35.22 20.99 7.76
CA ALA A 170 -36.18 19.91 8.02
C ALA A 170 -36.74 19.27 6.74
N ASP A 171 -36.77 20.01 5.64
CA ASP A 171 -37.26 19.61 4.32
C ASP A 171 -36.13 19.34 3.30
N GLU A 172 -34.86 19.43 3.71
CA GLU A 172 -33.73 19.10 2.84
C GLU A 172 -33.62 17.58 2.66
N PRO A 173 -33.71 17.05 1.43
CA PRO A 173 -33.59 15.61 1.20
C PRO A 173 -32.21 15.10 1.60
N ASN A 174 -32.17 14.06 2.44
CA ASN A 174 -30.96 13.33 2.75
C ASN A 174 -30.99 11.95 2.08
N PRO A 175 -30.24 11.76 0.97
CA PRO A 175 -30.19 10.47 0.27
C PRO A 175 -29.28 9.44 0.95
N GLY A 176 -28.60 9.79 2.04
CA GLY A 176 -27.59 8.95 2.69
C GLY A 176 -26.30 8.81 1.89
N PHE A 177 -25.41 7.92 2.35
CA PHE A 177 -24.17 7.62 1.65
C PHE A 177 -24.44 6.99 0.27
N PRO A 178 -23.65 7.32 -0.78
CA PRO A 178 -22.64 8.39 -0.82
C PRO A 178 -23.21 9.76 -1.22
N LEU A 179 -24.48 9.84 -1.65
CA LEU A 179 -25.02 11.03 -2.31
C LEU A 179 -25.25 12.23 -1.38
N TYR A 180 -25.21 12.04 -0.05
CA TYR A 180 -25.34 13.12 0.92
C TYR A 180 -24.22 14.19 0.84
N TYR A 181 -23.09 13.91 0.17
CA TYR A 181 -22.04 14.88 -0.12
C TYR A 181 -22.54 16.01 -1.03
N LEU A 182 -23.67 15.79 -1.73
CA LEU A 182 -24.34 16.80 -2.55
C LEU A 182 -25.34 17.66 -1.77
N MET A 183 -25.60 17.38 -0.49
CA MET A 183 -26.52 18.17 0.34
C MET A 183 -25.97 19.58 0.57
N PRO A 184 -26.74 20.65 0.27
CA PRO A 184 -26.32 22.03 0.53
C PRO A 184 -25.86 22.30 1.96
N SER A 185 -26.52 21.73 2.98
CA SER A 185 -26.11 21.90 4.38
C SER A 185 -24.79 21.20 4.71
N MET A 186 -24.55 20.01 4.17
CA MET A 186 -23.29 19.30 4.36
C MET A 186 -22.12 20.05 3.73
N ASN A 187 -22.33 20.63 2.54
CA ASN A 187 -21.32 21.45 1.87
C ASN A 187 -20.94 22.68 2.70
N LYS A 188 -21.91 23.33 3.38
CA LYS A 188 -21.62 24.39 4.35
C LYS A 188 -20.80 23.90 5.55
N GLY A 189 -21.04 22.68 6.02
CA GLY A 189 -20.24 22.05 7.07
C GLY A 189 -18.78 21.88 6.66
N TRP A 190 -18.52 21.39 5.45
CA TRP A 190 -17.17 21.31 4.89
C TRP A 190 -16.52 22.69 4.71
N ASP A 191 -17.31 23.71 4.34
CA ASP A 191 -16.79 25.08 4.29
C ASP A 191 -16.33 25.58 5.67
N GLU A 192 -17.03 25.21 6.76
CA GLU A 192 -16.61 25.52 8.14
C GLU A 192 -15.27 24.88 8.51
N VAL A 193 -15.05 23.63 8.07
CA VAL A 193 -13.76 22.92 8.23
C VAL A 193 -12.66 23.68 7.51
N TRP A 194 -12.80 23.90 6.20
CA TRP A 194 -11.71 24.45 5.39
C TRP A 194 -11.44 25.93 5.65
N ASN A 195 -12.45 26.69 6.07
CA ASN A 195 -12.26 28.08 6.51
C ASN A 195 -11.79 28.17 7.97
N ASN A 196 -11.74 27.04 8.69
CA ASN A 196 -11.49 26.99 10.12
C ASN A 196 -12.41 27.94 10.91
N THR A 197 -13.68 28.10 10.48
CA THR A 197 -14.59 29.16 10.92
C THR A 197 -14.79 29.19 12.44
N TYR A 198 -14.81 28.01 13.05
CA TYR A 198 -15.02 27.82 14.49
C TYR A 198 -13.84 27.11 15.18
N GLY A 199 -12.64 27.20 14.60
CA GLY A 199 -11.47 26.48 15.12
C GLY A 199 -11.52 24.96 14.91
N VAL A 200 -12.29 24.50 13.92
CA VAL A 200 -12.50 23.07 13.65
C VAL A 200 -11.17 22.33 13.40
N LEU A 201 -10.29 22.89 12.57
CA LEU A 201 -8.98 22.32 12.29
C LEU A 201 -8.02 22.47 13.47
N ASP A 202 -8.19 23.52 14.29
CA ASP A 202 -7.39 23.70 15.50
C ASP A 202 -7.68 22.59 16.53
N HIS A 203 -8.97 22.32 16.76
CA HIS A 203 -9.37 21.23 17.65
C HIS A 203 -9.02 19.85 17.10
N LEU A 204 -9.18 19.63 15.79
CA LEU A 204 -8.73 18.39 15.16
C LEU A 204 -7.22 18.21 15.32
N GLY A 205 -6.43 19.29 15.15
CA GLY A 205 -5.00 19.28 15.40
C GLY A 205 -4.65 18.86 16.84
N VAL A 206 -5.38 19.37 17.83
CA VAL A 206 -5.22 18.95 19.25
C VAL A 206 -5.55 17.46 19.44
N ALA A 207 -6.63 16.97 18.83
CA ALA A 207 -7.03 15.57 18.91
C ALA A 207 -5.97 14.63 18.29
N LEU A 208 -5.50 14.94 17.08
CA LEU A 208 -4.48 14.16 16.39
C LEU A 208 -3.11 14.25 17.08
N ALA A 209 -2.76 15.40 17.67
CA ALA A 209 -1.55 15.53 18.48
C ALA A 209 -1.59 14.64 19.73
N ALA A 210 -2.75 14.50 20.39
CA ALA A 210 -2.92 13.60 21.53
C ALA A 210 -2.83 12.12 21.12
N LEU A 211 -3.39 11.75 19.95
CA LEU A 211 -3.19 10.43 19.36
C LEU A 211 -1.70 10.17 19.08
N ALA A 212 -1.01 11.11 18.44
CA ALA A 212 0.41 11.00 18.14
C ALA A 212 1.27 10.84 19.39
N GLU A 213 0.95 11.58 20.46
CA GLU A 213 1.60 11.45 21.78
C GLU A 213 1.39 10.06 22.37
N ARG A 214 0.16 9.55 22.35
CA ARG A 214 -0.17 8.22 22.90
C ARG A 214 0.62 7.11 22.19
N MET A 215 0.84 7.27 20.89
CA MET A 215 1.46 6.29 20.00
C MET A 215 2.99 6.39 19.93
N ASN A 216 3.56 7.48 20.47
CA ASN A 216 5.00 7.70 20.45
C ASN A 216 5.77 6.53 21.09
N GLY A 217 6.87 6.13 20.45
CA GLY A 217 7.71 5.00 20.86
C GLY A 217 7.22 3.62 20.40
N ARG A 218 6.05 3.48 19.77
CA ARG A 218 5.61 2.20 19.18
C ARG A 218 6.15 2.00 17.78
N ALA A 219 7.09 1.07 17.64
CA ALA A 219 7.67 0.71 16.36
C ALA A 219 6.67 0.15 15.33
N SER A 220 5.53 -0.37 15.79
CA SER A 220 4.45 -0.92 14.96
C SER A 220 3.54 0.13 14.34
N VAL A 221 3.64 1.40 14.73
CA VAL A 221 2.80 2.47 14.16
C VAL A 221 3.35 2.84 12.79
N LEU A 222 2.60 2.51 11.74
CA LEU A 222 2.92 2.86 10.36
C LEU A 222 2.81 4.36 10.13
N GLY A 223 1.79 4.99 10.71
CA GLY A 223 1.55 6.42 10.56
C GLY A 223 0.20 6.85 11.10
N ILE A 224 -0.10 8.14 10.92
CA ILE A 224 -1.42 8.74 11.11
C ILE A 224 -1.89 9.31 9.77
N GLU A 225 -3.03 8.87 9.30
CA GLU A 225 -3.72 9.47 8.16
C GLU A 225 -4.63 10.59 8.64
N LEU A 226 -4.45 11.76 8.04
CA LEU A 226 -4.96 13.00 8.62
C LEU A 226 -6.47 13.14 8.51
N LEU A 227 -7.05 12.67 7.41
CA LEU A 227 -8.48 12.74 7.17
C LEU A 227 -8.90 11.85 5.99
N ASN A 228 -9.81 10.93 6.25
CA ASN A 228 -10.46 10.11 5.22
C ASN A 228 -11.33 10.94 4.29
N GLU A 229 -11.18 10.73 2.98
CA GLU A 229 -12.03 11.23 1.90
C GLU A 229 -12.43 12.72 2.02
N PRO A 230 -11.46 13.65 2.02
CA PRO A 230 -11.74 15.06 2.26
C PRO A 230 -12.52 15.70 1.10
N TRP A 231 -13.76 16.11 1.38
CA TRP A 231 -14.65 16.72 0.40
C TRP A 231 -14.45 18.25 0.29
N PRO A 232 -14.40 18.85 -0.92
CA PRO A 232 -14.15 20.28 -1.06
C PRO A 232 -15.19 21.24 -0.48
N GLY A 233 -16.39 20.76 -0.18
CA GLY A 233 -17.52 21.59 0.23
C GLY A 233 -18.17 22.31 -0.94
N THR A 234 -18.76 23.48 -0.68
CA THR A 234 -19.47 24.27 -1.71
C THR A 234 -18.73 24.43 -3.04
N PRO A 235 -17.38 24.62 -3.09
CA PRO A 235 -16.68 24.76 -4.36
C PRO A 235 -16.41 23.46 -5.13
N PHE A 236 -16.94 22.29 -4.75
CA PHE A 236 -16.59 21.00 -5.38
C PHE A 236 -16.72 20.98 -6.91
N LEU A 237 -17.69 21.70 -7.49
CA LEU A 237 -17.86 21.80 -8.94
C LEU A 237 -16.65 22.42 -9.66
N THR A 238 -15.84 23.23 -8.96
CA THR A 238 -14.60 23.79 -9.51
C THR A 238 -13.53 22.73 -9.77
N CYS A 239 -13.67 21.54 -9.16
CA CYS A 239 -12.77 20.42 -9.37
C CYS A 239 -13.03 19.70 -10.69
N PHE A 240 -14.19 19.93 -11.33
CA PHE A 240 -14.56 19.25 -12.56
C PHE A 240 -14.36 20.14 -13.80
N PRO A 241 -13.85 19.59 -14.93
CA PRO A 241 -13.45 18.19 -15.14
C PRO A 241 -11.94 17.92 -14.96
N ASN A 242 -11.14 18.88 -14.47
CA ASN A 242 -9.68 18.84 -14.55
C ASN A 242 -8.94 19.10 -13.22
N GLY A 243 -9.60 18.88 -12.08
CA GLY A 243 -9.10 19.20 -10.75
C GLY A 243 -9.27 20.68 -10.38
N CYS A 244 -9.05 20.99 -9.10
CA CYS A 244 -9.27 22.30 -8.50
C CYS A 244 -7.99 22.81 -7.79
N PRO A 245 -7.03 23.40 -8.53
CA PRO A 245 -5.75 23.83 -7.96
C PRO A 245 -5.88 24.78 -6.77
N ASP A 246 -6.84 25.70 -6.80
CA ASP A 246 -7.06 26.68 -5.73
C ASP A 246 -7.55 26.01 -4.44
N PHE A 247 -8.42 25.01 -4.57
CA PHE A 247 -8.86 24.21 -3.42
C PHE A 247 -7.72 23.35 -2.91
N ASP A 248 -6.99 22.64 -3.76
CA ASP A 248 -5.85 21.81 -3.34
C ASP A 248 -4.76 22.63 -2.64
N ALA A 249 -4.48 23.86 -3.07
CA ALA A 249 -3.55 24.75 -2.36
C ALA A 249 -4.05 25.10 -0.95
N LYS A 250 -5.37 25.27 -0.77
CA LYS A 250 -5.99 25.51 0.54
C LYS A 250 -5.99 24.26 1.40
N TYR A 251 -6.40 23.13 0.84
CA TYR A 251 -6.40 21.83 1.49
C TYR A 251 -4.99 21.42 1.93
N GLN A 252 -3.97 21.62 1.10
CA GLN A 252 -2.59 21.33 1.45
C GLN A 252 -2.09 22.15 2.65
N ARG A 253 -2.55 23.41 2.81
CA ARG A 253 -2.23 24.21 4.01
C ARG A 253 -2.89 23.63 5.26
N ALA A 254 -4.12 23.10 5.15
CA ALA A 254 -4.79 22.42 6.26
C ALA A 254 -4.04 21.12 6.63
N LEU A 255 -3.64 20.32 5.64
CA LEU A 255 -2.82 19.12 5.87
C LEU A 255 -1.50 19.46 6.54
N GLN A 256 -0.83 20.54 6.11
CA GLN A 256 0.40 21.01 6.76
C GLN A 256 0.15 21.42 8.21
N GLN A 257 -0.91 22.18 8.50
CA GLN A 257 -1.28 22.56 9.87
C GLN A 257 -1.48 21.34 10.77
N LEU A 258 -2.19 20.32 10.29
CA LEU A 258 -2.43 19.08 11.06
C LEU A 258 -1.15 18.25 11.21
N THR A 259 -0.30 18.20 10.18
CA THR A 259 1.02 17.57 10.23
C THR A 259 1.89 18.22 11.29
N ASP A 260 1.95 19.55 11.34
CA ASP A 260 2.72 20.30 12.34
C ASP A 260 2.21 19.99 13.77
N ALA A 261 0.90 19.86 13.95
CA ALA A 261 0.30 19.47 15.23
C ALA A 261 0.71 18.05 15.65
N VAL A 262 0.63 17.07 14.74
CA VAL A 262 1.08 15.69 14.96
C VAL A 262 2.57 15.64 15.30
N HIS A 263 3.41 16.27 14.48
CA HIS A 263 4.87 16.27 14.65
C HIS A 263 5.35 17.05 15.88
N SER A 264 4.53 17.96 16.42
CA SER A 264 4.82 18.62 17.70
C SER A 264 4.84 17.65 18.89
N ARG A 265 4.17 16.50 18.78
CA ARG A 265 4.10 15.45 19.82
C ARG A 265 4.82 14.16 19.45
N ASN A 266 4.98 13.91 18.16
CA ASN A 266 5.73 12.77 17.64
C ASN A 266 6.35 13.12 16.29
N SER A 267 7.55 13.70 16.30
CA SER A 267 8.22 14.18 15.07
C SER A 267 8.72 13.08 14.14
N ALA A 268 8.68 11.83 14.58
CA ALA A 268 9.20 10.69 13.81
C ALA A 268 8.09 9.92 13.07
N VAL A 269 6.82 10.03 13.50
CA VAL A 269 5.73 9.27 12.91
C VAL A 269 5.45 9.73 11.46
N PRO A 270 5.32 8.78 10.52
CA PRO A 270 4.83 9.13 9.19
C PRO A 270 3.41 9.67 9.22
N VAL A 271 3.12 10.59 8.30
CA VAL A 271 1.81 11.22 8.14
C VAL A 271 1.30 10.95 6.74
N PHE A 272 0.07 10.44 6.64
CA PHE A 272 -0.55 10.01 5.40
C PHE A 272 -1.51 11.09 4.91
N TRP A 273 -1.31 11.55 3.68
CA TRP A 273 -2.07 12.61 3.03
C TRP A 273 -2.86 12.03 1.86
N GLU A 274 -4.18 12.00 2.01
CA GLU A 274 -5.07 11.68 0.91
C GLU A 274 -5.08 12.83 -0.12
N PRO A 275 -5.41 12.56 -1.40
CA PRO A 275 -5.93 13.60 -2.28
C PRO A 275 -7.31 14.05 -1.77
N ASN A 276 -7.78 15.24 -2.18
CA ASN A 276 -9.20 15.54 -1.99
C ASN A 276 -10.05 14.51 -2.76
N VAL A 277 -11.22 14.14 -2.20
CA VAL A 277 -11.96 12.95 -2.65
C VAL A 277 -12.57 13.07 -4.04
N THR A 278 -12.55 14.26 -4.69
CA THR A 278 -12.91 14.32 -6.13
C THR A 278 -12.00 13.44 -7.01
N TRP A 279 -10.88 13.00 -6.45
CA TRP A 279 -10.08 11.86 -6.90
C TRP A 279 -10.91 10.63 -7.25
N ASN A 280 -11.87 10.23 -6.41
CA ASN A 280 -12.74 9.06 -6.62
C ASN A 280 -13.66 9.25 -7.84
N GLU A 281 -13.97 10.49 -8.22
CA GLU A 281 -14.64 10.83 -9.48
C GLU A 281 -13.65 11.14 -10.62
N THR A 282 -12.42 10.61 -10.52
CA THR A 282 -11.34 10.64 -11.50
C THR A 282 -10.62 11.98 -11.69
N MET A 283 -10.81 12.94 -10.80
CA MET A 283 -10.13 14.23 -10.90
C MET A 283 -8.66 14.13 -10.45
N PRO A 284 -7.71 14.82 -11.11
CA PRO A 284 -6.31 14.80 -10.71
C PRO A 284 -6.05 15.65 -9.46
N SER A 285 -5.18 15.16 -8.58
CA SER A 285 -4.66 15.93 -7.44
C SER A 285 -3.61 16.96 -7.87
N HIS A 286 -3.68 18.15 -7.29
CA HIS A 286 -2.70 19.22 -7.44
C HIS A 286 -1.79 19.38 -6.21
N LEU A 287 -1.89 18.49 -5.23
CA LEU A 287 -0.96 18.46 -4.09
C LEU A 287 0.50 18.44 -4.57
N GLY A 288 1.33 19.23 -3.92
CA GLY A 288 2.75 19.37 -4.23
C GLY A 288 3.08 20.13 -5.51
N LYS A 289 2.10 20.65 -6.26
CA LYS A 289 2.38 21.56 -7.39
C LYS A 289 2.73 22.97 -6.90
N ASN A 290 1.89 23.53 -6.02
CA ASN A 290 2.11 24.84 -5.43
C ASN A 290 1.32 24.99 -4.11
N PRO A 291 1.98 24.98 -2.94
CA PRO A 291 3.43 24.84 -2.78
C PRO A 291 3.91 23.38 -2.97
N PRO A 292 5.22 23.16 -3.20
CA PRO A 292 5.82 21.83 -3.04
C PRO A 292 5.64 21.30 -1.62
N ILE A 293 5.57 19.98 -1.46
CA ILE A 293 5.57 19.33 -0.15
C ILE A 293 7.02 19.25 0.33
N THR A 294 7.30 19.78 1.52
CA THR A 294 8.66 19.82 2.09
C THR A 294 8.75 19.17 3.47
N SER A 295 7.61 18.80 4.05
CA SER A 295 7.56 18.05 5.30
C SER A 295 8.18 16.66 5.12
N PRO A 296 9.00 16.19 6.07
CA PRO A 296 9.53 14.84 6.03
C PRO A 296 8.46 13.81 6.38
N ASN A 297 8.68 12.55 6.01
CA ASN A 297 7.83 11.41 6.39
C ASN A 297 6.35 11.58 5.99
N ILE A 298 6.11 12.17 4.82
CA ILE A 298 4.79 12.18 4.20
C ILE A 298 4.64 10.94 3.33
N VAL A 299 3.47 10.30 3.37
CA VAL A 299 3.06 9.24 2.45
C VAL A 299 1.78 9.69 1.75
N PHE A 300 1.69 9.51 0.44
CA PHE A 300 0.46 9.78 -0.30
C PHE A 300 -0.49 8.59 -0.20
N SER A 301 -1.74 8.84 0.17
CA SER A 301 -2.70 7.78 0.49
C SER A 301 -4.00 7.85 -0.33
N PRO A 302 -3.95 7.56 -1.65
CA PRO A 302 -5.14 7.56 -2.49
C PRO A 302 -6.03 6.33 -2.26
N HIS A 303 -7.30 6.45 -2.61
CA HIS A 303 -8.22 5.32 -2.79
C HIS A 303 -8.24 4.87 -4.26
N ASP A 304 -8.62 3.61 -4.52
CA ASP A 304 -8.76 3.04 -5.87
C ASP A 304 -10.09 2.27 -6.01
N TYR A 305 -11.21 3.02 -6.02
CA TYR A 305 -12.53 2.45 -6.25
C TYR A 305 -12.91 2.43 -7.73
N CYS A 306 -13.70 1.42 -8.11
CA CYS A 306 -14.43 1.43 -9.37
C CYS A 306 -15.81 2.10 -9.20
N ILE A 307 -16.03 3.24 -9.86
CA ILE A 307 -17.29 4.00 -9.77
C ILE A 307 -18.52 3.12 -10.12
N PRO A 308 -18.59 2.41 -11.27
CA PRO A 308 -19.68 1.49 -11.55
C PRO A 308 -19.94 0.41 -10.50
N SER A 309 -18.90 -0.12 -9.86
CA SER A 309 -19.04 -1.13 -8.80
C SER A 309 -19.70 -0.50 -7.57
N GLN A 310 -19.20 0.64 -7.09
CA GLN A 310 -19.81 1.37 -5.98
C GLN A 310 -21.27 1.77 -6.29
N LEU A 311 -21.56 2.24 -7.51
CA LEU A 311 -22.93 2.58 -7.89
C LEU A 311 -23.87 1.35 -7.93
N ALA A 312 -23.37 0.17 -8.28
CA ALA A 312 -24.15 -1.06 -8.17
C ALA A 312 -24.45 -1.41 -6.70
N ILE A 313 -23.43 -1.32 -5.84
CA ILE A 313 -23.54 -1.61 -4.39
C ILE A 313 -24.54 -0.67 -3.70
N TYR A 314 -24.38 0.64 -3.88
CA TYR A 314 -25.11 1.64 -3.09
C TYR A 314 -26.41 2.15 -3.74
N LEU A 315 -26.50 2.13 -5.07
CA LEU A 315 -27.66 2.66 -5.81
C LEU A 315 -28.42 1.58 -6.60
N GLY A 316 -27.94 0.33 -6.61
CA GLY A 316 -28.57 -0.75 -7.38
C GLY A 316 -28.51 -0.54 -8.89
N LEU A 317 -27.50 0.19 -9.38
CA LEU A 317 -27.29 0.37 -10.82
C LEU A 317 -26.81 -0.94 -11.47
N PRO A 318 -26.98 -1.08 -12.82
CA PRO A 318 -26.63 -2.31 -13.52
C PRO A 318 -25.15 -2.69 -13.38
N GLU A 319 -24.91 -3.92 -12.95
CA GLU A 319 -23.59 -4.50 -12.72
C GLU A 319 -22.73 -4.60 -13.98
N GLU A 320 -23.33 -4.62 -15.18
CA GLU A 320 -22.64 -4.68 -16.47
C GLU A 320 -21.79 -3.43 -16.74
N LEU A 321 -22.10 -2.31 -16.07
CA LEU A 321 -21.32 -1.08 -16.16
C LEU A 321 -19.89 -1.24 -15.62
N ARG A 322 -19.63 -2.28 -14.82
CA ARG A 322 -18.27 -2.64 -14.34
C ARG A 322 -17.28 -2.95 -15.47
N ALA A 323 -17.76 -3.18 -16.70
CA ALA A 323 -16.89 -3.25 -17.88
C ALA A 323 -16.02 -1.99 -18.07
N LEU A 324 -16.38 -0.86 -17.47
CA LEU A 324 -15.60 0.38 -17.49
C LEU A 324 -14.52 0.46 -16.40
N CYS A 325 -14.54 -0.43 -15.39
CA CYS A 325 -13.61 -0.37 -14.24
C CYS A 325 -12.14 -0.34 -14.67
N PRO A 326 -11.64 -1.20 -15.59
CA PRO A 326 -10.22 -1.20 -15.92
C PRO A 326 -9.72 0.14 -16.46
N VAL A 327 -10.48 0.76 -17.37
CA VAL A 327 -10.10 2.05 -17.98
C VAL A 327 -10.18 3.19 -16.97
N GLN A 328 -11.19 3.18 -16.08
CA GLN A 328 -11.33 4.20 -15.05
C GLN A 328 -10.24 4.08 -13.98
N GLN A 329 -9.93 2.87 -13.51
CA GLN A 329 -8.87 2.66 -12.53
C GLN A 329 -7.49 2.92 -13.14
N ASP A 330 -7.24 2.59 -14.41
CA ASP A 330 -6.00 2.97 -15.11
C ASP A 330 -5.77 4.50 -15.08
N LYS A 331 -6.84 5.31 -15.12
CA LYS A 331 -6.73 6.76 -14.94
C LYS A 331 -6.33 7.14 -13.52
N THR A 332 -6.86 6.46 -12.48
CA THR A 332 -6.41 6.62 -11.09
C THR A 332 -4.91 6.34 -10.97
N TRP A 333 -4.43 5.24 -11.52
CA TRP A 333 -3.01 4.87 -11.50
C TRP A 333 -2.12 5.85 -12.29
N SER A 334 -2.61 6.40 -13.41
CA SER A 334 -1.91 7.49 -14.12
C SER A 334 -1.81 8.77 -13.27
N ASN A 335 -2.82 9.08 -12.45
CA ASN A 335 -2.74 10.20 -11.51
C ASN A 335 -1.74 9.92 -10.37
N ILE A 336 -1.63 8.67 -9.91
CA ILE A 336 -0.61 8.24 -8.94
C ILE A 336 0.79 8.44 -9.52
N ASP A 337 1.02 8.01 -10.77
CA ASP A 337 2.30 8.20 -11.46
C ASP A 337 2.66 9.69 -11.54
N SER A 338 1.71 10.53 -11.95
CA SER A 338 1.88 11.98 -12.00
C SER A 338 2.25 12.60 -10.65
N PHE A 339 1.66 12.11 -9.55
CA PHE A 339 2.01 12.56 -8.20
C PHE A 339 3.41 12.12 -7.81
N THR A 340 3.73 10.83 -7.98
CA THR A 340 5.04 10.25 -7.63
C THR A 340 6.17 10.92 -8.39
N GLU A 341 6.04 11.09 -9.72
CA GLU A 341 7.03 11.76 -10.57
C GLU A 341 7.31 13.20 -10.14
N ARG A 342 6.29 13.90 -9.62
CA ARG A 342 6.41 15.31 -9.22
C ARG A 342 7.01 15.48 -7.83
N THR A 343 6.79 14.53 -6.92
CA THR A 343 7.01 14.73 -5.49
C THR A 343 8.09 13.83 -4.89
N ASP A 344 8.39 12.68 -5.49
CA ASP A 344 9.26 11.64 -4.92
C ASP A 344 8.81 11.24 -3.49
N ILE A 345 7.49 11.18 -3.28
CA ILE A 345 6.84 10.75 -2.02
C ILE A 345 6.25 9.35 -2.22
N PRO A 346 6.40 8.43 -1.25
CA PRO A 346 5.87 7.07 -1.38
C PRO A 346 4.34 7.09 -1.41
N THR A 347 3.74 6.12 -2.09
CA THR A 347 2.29 5.95 -2.17
C THR A 347 1.86 4.65 -1.49
N MET A 348 0.70 4.67 -0.84
CA MET A 348 0.01 3.48 -0.35
C MET A 348 -1.49 3.61 -0.62
N VAL A 349 -2.11 2.63 -1.29
CA VAL A 349 -3.55 2.67 -1.54
C VAL A 349 -4.31 2.30 -0.28
N THR A 350 -4.90 3.27 0.40
CA THR A 350 -5.50 3.07 1.75
C THR A 350 -6.89 2.47 1.72
N GLU A 351 -7.59 2.49 0.58
CA GLU A 351 -8.84 1.77 0.39
C GLU A 351 -9.10 1.34 -1.06
N PHE A 352 -9.66 0.14 -1.22
CA PHE A 352 -10.23 -0.39 -2.47
C PHE A 352 -11.07 -1.66 -2.20
N GLY A 353 -11.85 -2.09 -3.19
CA GLY A 353 -12.48 -3.41 -3.21
C GLY A 353 -13.95 -3.44 -2.81
N ASP A 354 -14.25 -3.18 -1.53
CA ASP A 354 -15.62 -3.15 -0.97
C ASP A 354 -16.45 -4.43 -1.24
N GLY A 355 -15.79 -5.59 -1.11
CA GLY A 355 -16.45 -6.88 -1.27
C GLY A 355 -16.70 -7.33 -2.73
N ASP A 356 -16.42 -6.52 -3.75
CA ASP A 356 -16.53 -6.94 -5.15
C ASP A 356 -15.23 -7.63 -5.63
N PRO A 357 -15.20 -8.96 -5.77
CA PRO A 357 -13.99 -9.67 -6.20
C PRO A 357 -13.60 -9.37 -7.66
N THR A 358 -14.53 -8.86 -8.48
CA THR A 358 -14.30 -8.64 -9.92
C THR A 358 -13.37 -7.46 -10.21
N VAL A 359 -13.23 -6.54 -9.25
CA VAL A 359 -12.41 -5.32 -9.41
C VAL A 359 -11.02 -5.43 -8.75
N LEU A 360 -10.83 -6.37 -7.81
CA LEU A 360 -9.59 -6.48 -7.02
C LEU A 360 -8.34 -6.63 -7.89
N ARG A 361 -8.45 -7.40 -8.98
CA ARG A 361 -7.32 -7.67 -9.88
C ARG A 361 -6.77 -6.39 -10.50
N ASN A 362 -7.60 -5.39 -10.75
CA ASN A 362 -7.17 -4.10 -11.31
C ASN A 362 -6.19 -3.42 -10.35
N THR A 363 -6.57 -3.28 -9.07
CA THR A 363 -5.73 -2.65 -8.05
C THR A 363 -4.47 -3.45 -7.77
N VAL A 364 -4.58 -4.74 -7.43
CA VAL A 364 -3.40 -5.52 -6.97
C VAL A 364 -2.36 -5.70 -8.08
N THR A 365 -2.78 -5.77 -9.35
CA THR A 365 -1.83 -5.86 -10.48
C THR A 365 -1.09 -4.54 -10.69
N ARG A 366 -1.82 -3.41 -10.66
CA ARG A 366 -1.23 -2.07 -10.85
C ARG A 366 -0.35 -1.64 -9.67
N ALA A 367 -0.72 -2.07 -8.46
CA ALA A 367 0.09 -1.94 -7.26
C ALA A 367 1.39 -2.75 -7.38
N ASP A 368 1.31 -3.99 -7.86
CA ASP A 368 2.49 -4.85 -8.06
C ASP A 368 3.47 -4.25 -9.09
N GLU A 369 2.96 -3.67 -10.19
CA GLU A 369 3.75 -2.98 -11.22
C GLU A 369 4.60 -1.82 -10.66
N ARG A 370 4.16 -1.19 -9.57
CA ARG A 370 4.77 0.00 -8.96
C ARG A 370 5.41 -0.27 -7.60
N PHE A 371 5.34 -1.51 -7.11
CA PHE A 371 5.74 -1.87 -5.75
C PHE A 371 5.02 -1.02 -4.68
N ILE A 372 3.73 -0.76 -4.87
CA ILE A 372 2.89 0.03 -3.98
C ILE A 372 2.08 -0.88 -3.05
N GLY A 373 2.06 -0.55 -1.76
CA GLY A 373 1.26 -1.26 -0.75
C GLY A 373 -0.23 -0.87 -0.77
N TRP A 374 -1.06 -1.63 -0.07
CA TRP A 374 -2.51 -1.39 -0.04
C TRP A 374 -3.21 -1.92 1.21
N HIS A 375 -4.38 -1.34 1.51
CA HIS A 375 -5.35 -1.85 2.48
C HIS A 375 -6.71 -2.11 1.80
N TYR A 376 -7.19 -3.35 1.87
CA TYR A 376 -8.51 -3.73 1.36
C TYR A 376 -9.64 -3.23 2.27
N TRP A 377 -10.73 -2.71 1.68
CA TRP A 377 -11.98 -2.39 2.40
C TRP A 377 -12.97 -3.56 2.27
N HIS A 378 -13.39 -4.23 3.35
CA HIS A 378 -13.04 -4.08 4.78
C HIS A 378 -12.98 -5.47 5.46
N TYR A 379 -12.37 -5.53 6.64
CA TYR A 379 -12.32 -6.71 7.50
C TYR A 379 -12.94 -6.45 8.88
N SER A 380 -13.97 -7.24 9.24
CA SER A 380 -14.53 -7.28 10.59
C SER A 380 -14.06 -8.51 11.36
N ALA A 381 -13.84 -8.36 12.68
CA ALA A 381 -13.49 -9.48 13.55
C ALA A 381 -14.60 -10.55 13.62
N SER A 382 -15.85 -10.20 13.28
CA SER A 382 -17.01 -11.08 13.25
C SER A 382 -17.03 -12.04 12.05
N ASP A 383 -16.25 -11.78 11.01
CA ASP A 383 -16.40 -12.45 9.71
C ASP A 383 -15.81 -13.86 9.66
N GLY A 384 -15.21 -14.32 10.77
CA GLY A 384 -14.44 -15.55 10.79
C GLY A 384 -13.24 -15.41 9.85
N ASP A 385 -13.19 -16.26 8.82
CA ASP A 385 -12.16 -16.25 7.79
C ASP A 385 -12.76 -15.95 6.40
N PRO A 386 -12.86 -14.66 6.01
CA PRO A 386 -13.45 -14.26 4.73
C PRO A 386 -12.52 -14.53 3.54
N PHE A 387 -11.28 -14.94 3.78
CA PHE A 387 -10.26 -15.12 2.74
C PHE A 387 -10.26 -16.53 2.13
N ARG A 388 -11.23 -17.38 2.45
CA ARG A 388 -11.35 -18.73 1.86
C ARG A 388 -12.00 -18.75 0.48
N GLY A 389 -12.50 -17.62 0.00
CA GLY A 389 -13.21 -17.49 -1.27
C GLY A 389 -12.45 -16.66 -2.31
N GLU A 390 -13.22 -16.02 -3.19
CA GLU A 390 -12.69 -15.21 -4.30
C GLU A 390 -11.88 -14.00 -3.83
N LEU A 391 -12.26 -13.40 -2.70
CA LEU A 391 -11.48 -12.31 -2.08
C LEU A 391 -10.07 -12.78 -1.76
N GLY A 392 -9.92 -13.87 -1.02
CA GLY A 392 -8.59 -14.35 -0.63
C GLY A 392 -7.78 -14.91 -1.80
N ARG A 393 -8.41 -15.38 -2.88
CA ARG A 393 -7.70 -15.74 -4.11
C ARG A 393 -6.87 -14.57 -4.64
N GLU A 394 -7.41 -13.36 -4.61
CA GLU A 394 -6.69 -12.18 -5.10
C GLU A 394 -5.81 -11.50 -4.03
N LEU A 395 -6.25 -11.50 -2.77
CA LEU A 395 -5.61 -10.75 -1.68
C LEU A 395 -4.53 -11.53 -0.90
N VAL A 396 -4.61 -12.87 -0.81
CA VAL A 396 -3.62 -13.70 -0.08
C VAL A 396 -2.48 -14.11 -1.02
N ARG A 397 -1.54 -13.19 -1.19
CA ARG A 397 -0.48 -13.24 -2.23
C ARG A 397 0.85 -13.71 -1.65
N THR A 398 1.70 -14.33 -2.46
CA THR A 398 3.14 -14.41 -2.17
C THR A 398 3.78 -13.08 -2.53
N TYR A 399 4.50 -12.44 -1.59
CA TYR A 399 5.06 -11.11 -1.82
C TYR A 399 6.26 -10.78 -0.93
N PRO A 400 7.18 -9.88 -1.37
CA PRO A 400 8.34 -9.48 -0.59
C PRO A 400 7.97 -8.44 0.49
N GLN A 401 7.66 -8.90 1.71
CA GLN A 401 7.36 -8.03 2.85
C GLN A 401 8.46 -7.00 3.16
N ALA A 402 9.72 -7.39 3.02
CA ALA A 402 10.86 -6.48 3.18
C ALA A 402 12.02 -6.89 2.28
N THR A 403 12.60 -5.95 1.53
CA THR A 403 13.66 -6.19 0.54
C THR A 403 14.98 -5.56 0.97
N ALA A 404 16.04 -6.35 1.04
CA ALA A 404 17.42 -5.91 1.26
C ALA A 404 18.03 -5.28 -0.01
N GLY A 405 17.37 -4.26 -0.56
CA GLY A 405 17.70 -3.72 -1.86
C GLY A 405 16.61 -2.82 -2.43
N THR A 406 16.84 -2.33 -3.64
CA THR A 406 15.84 -1.60 -4.44
C THR A 406 14.98 -2.61 -5.20
N PRO A 407 13.66 -2.68 -4.95
CA PRO A 407 12.74 -3.46 -5.78
C PRO A 407 12.82 -3.02 -7.24
N ASP A 408 12.72 -3.97 -8.18
CA ASP A 408 12.70 -3.64 -9.62
C ASP A 408 11.37 -4.07 -10.26
N ARG A 409 11.02 -5.36 -10.22
CA ARG A 409 9.73 -5.83 -10.75
C ARG A 409 9.29 -7.12 -10.10
N MET A 410 7.98 -7.27 -9.94
CA MET A 410 7.36 -8.49 -9.43
C MET A 410 6.12 -8.88 -10.22
N ILE A 411 5.72 -10.14 -10.06
CA ILE A 411 4.44 -10.67 -10.51
C ILE A 411 4.02 -11.79 -9.58
N PHE A 412 2.72 -11.86 -9.29
CA PHE A 412 2.06 -13.00 -8.66
C PHE A 412 0.81 -13.38 -9.45
N ASP A 413 0.74 -14.64 -9.88
CA ASP A 413 -0.44 -15.21 -10.51
C ASP A 413 -1.37 -15.81 -9.44
N SER A 414 -2.51 -15.17 -9.21
CA SER A 414 -3.53 -15.62 -8.24
C SER A 414 -4.24 -16.92 -8.65
N GLY A 415 -4.17 -17.33 -9.91
CA GLY A 415 -4.77 -18.56 -10.41
C GLY A 415 -3.97 -19.81 -10.06
N ASN A 416 -2.65 -19.73 -10.07
CA ASN A 416 -1.78 -20.91 -9.85
C ASN A 416 -0.68 -20.72 -8.77
N GLY A 417 -0.51 -19.51 -8.24
CA GLY A 417 0.50 -19.20 -7.24
C GLY A 417 1.89 -18.90 -7.77
N ASP A 418 2.11 -18.85 -9.08
CA ASP A 418 3.44 -18.58 -9.62
C ASP A 418 3.86 -17.15 -9.28
N PHE A 419 5.05 -17.02 -8.70
CA PHE A 419 5.63 -15.75 -8.26
C PHE A 419 7.03 -15.59 -8.83
N ALA A 420 7.34 -14.37 -9.30
CA ALA A 420 8.69 -13.97 -9.65
C ALA A 420 8.97 -12.54 -9.18
N TYR A 421 10.17 -12.31 -8.64
CA TYR A 421 10.60 -11.02 -8.14
C TYR A 421 12.08 -10.78 -8.40
N ARG A 422 12.42 -9.57 -8.87
CA ARG A 422 13.80 -9.12 -9.02
C ARG A 422 14.04 -7.84 -8.25
N TYR A 423 15.20 -7.74 -7.62
CA TYR A 423 15.65 -6.54 -6.91
C TYR A 423 17.17 -6.36 -7.03
N HIS A 424 17.63 -5.13 -6.81
CA HIS A 424 19.04 -4.75 -6.78
C HIS A 424 19.53 -4.68 -5.32
N PRO A 425 20.48 -5.53 -4.89
CA PRO A 425 20.95 -5.56 -3.51
C PRO A 425 21.48 -4.20 -3.01
N ARG A 426 21.17 -3.86 -1.75
CA ARG A 426 21.77 -2.74 -1.02
C ARG A 426 22.27 -3.22 0.34
N PRO A 427 23.30 -2.58 0.94
CA PRO A 427 23.72 -2.91 2.29
C PRO A 427 22.57 -2.69 3.29
N THR A 428 22.12 -3.76 3.93
CA THR A 428 21.13 -3.76 5.01
C THR A 428 21.62 -4.62 6.17
N SER A 429 21.03 -4.48 7.36
CA SER A 429 21.39 -5.29 8.53
C SER A 429 20.49 -6.53 8.70
N ALA A 430 19.62 -6.82 7.73
CA ALA A 430 18.71 -7.95 7.75
C ALA A 430 18.42 -8.44 6.32
N PRO A 431 18.14 -9.75 6.12
CA PRO A 431 17.86 -10.30 4.81
C PRO A 431 16.51 -9.86 4.25
N THR A 432 16.33 -10.08 2.94
CA THR A 432 15.02 -10.00 2.28
C THR A 432 14.08 -11.05 2.88
N LYS A 433 12.82 -10.68 3.13
CA LYS A 433 11.75 -11.55 3.62
C LYS A 433 10.61 -11.59 2.61
N ILE A 434 10.27 -12.79 2.15
CA ILE A 434 9.17 -13.03 1.21
C ILE A 434 8.15 -13.93 1.91
N TYR A 435 6.93 -13.43 2.10
CA TYR A 435 5.83 -14.25 2.57
C TYR A 435 5.37 -15.18 1.46
N VAL A 436 5.10 -16.44 1.81
CA VAL A 436 4.57 -17.46 0.91
C VAL A 436 3.10 -17.70 1.25
N SER A 437 2.22 -17.49 0.26
CA SER A 437 0.76 -17.67 0.41
C SER A 437 0.40 -19.06 0.92
N ASP A 438 -0.40 -19.14 1.97
CA ASP A 438 -0.88 -20.42 2.49
C ASP A 438 -2.07 -21.01 1.73
N LEU A 439 -2.64 -20.25 0.81
CA LEU A 439 -3.70 -20.72 -0.06
C LEU A 439 -3.16 -21.20 -1.41
N ALA A 440 -2.09 -20.58 -1.90
CA ALA A 440 -1.61 -20.82 -3.25
C ALA A 440 -0.85 -22.15 -3.43
N TYR A 441 -0.29 -22.74 -2.36
CA TYR A 441 0.59 -23.91 -2.45
C TYR A 441 0.16 -25.08 -1.53
N PRO A 442 -0.97 -25.75 -1.83
CA PRO A 442 -1.50 -26.81 -0.97
C PRO A 442 -0.57 -28.03 -0.82
N GLU A 443 0.32 -28.25 -1.79
CA GLU A 443 1.29 -29.36 -1.80
C GLU A 443 2.73 -28.90 -1.47
N GLY A 444 2.88 -27.69 -0.93
CA GLY A 444 4.19 -27.05 -0.75
C GLY A 444 4.65 -26.28 -1.99
N TYR A 445 5.83 -25.66 -1.89
CA TYR A 445 6.40 -24.79 -2.92
C TYR A 445 7.88 -25.10 -3.17
N GLU A 446 8.36 -24.73 -4.35
CA GLU A 446 9.77 -24.71 -4.71
C GLU A 446 10.26 -23.26 -4.81
N VAL A 447 11.52 -23.03 -4.47
CA VAL A 447 12.20 -21.73 -4.67
C VAL A 447 13.35 -21.92 -5.64
N ARG A 448 13.40 -21.07 -6.65
CA ARG A 448 14.58 -20.91 -7.52
C ARG A 448 15.13 -19.51 -7.33
N ILE A 449 16.44 -19.43 -7.13
CA ILE A 449 17.12 -18.17 -6.91
C ILE A 449 18.35 -18.05 -7.81
N THR A 450 18.62 -16.83 -8.26
CA THR A 450 19.86 -16.45 -8.94
C THR A 450 20.39 -15.17 -8.29
N GLY A 451 21.71 -15.07 -8.12
CA GLY A 451 22.38 -13.93 -7.48
C GLY A 451 22.27 -13.90 -5.94
N GLY A 452 21.78 -14.98 -5.31
CA GLY A 452 21.64 -15.09 -3.87
C GLY A 452 21.33 -16.50 -3.40
N ALA A 453 21.18 -16.65 -2.09
CA ALA A 453 20.88 -17.90 -1.42
C ALA A 453 19.62 -17.81 -0.54
N VAL A 454 18.86 -18.90 -0.48
CA VAL A 454 17.77 -19.06 0.49
C VAL A 454 18.35 -19.51 1.83
N THR A 455 18.05 -18.76 2.89
CA THR A 455 18.54 -19.01 4.25
C THR A 455 17.49 -19.60 5.19
N SER A 456 16.22 -19.59 4.78
CA SER A 456 15.11 -20.18 5.54
C SER A 456 15.06 -21.70 5.40
N ALA A 457 14.46 -22.38 6.38
CA ALA A 457 14.18 -23.81 6.29
C ALA A 457 13.21 -24.14 5.13
N PRO A 458 13.29 -25.36 4.55
CA PRO A 458 12.31 -25.82 3.57
C PRO A 458 10.87 -25.75 4.12
N GLY A 459 9.93 -25.24 3.32
CA GLY A 459 8.51 -25.13 3.72
C GLY A 459 8.21 -23.98 4.70
N ALA A 460 9.18 -23.10 4.98
CA ALA A 460 8.96 -21.94 5.84
C ALA A 460 7.91 -20.98 5.26
N ARG A 461 7.04 -20.42 6.12
CA ARG A 461 6.06 -19.40 5.71
C ARG A 461 6.71 -18.12 5.21
N ILE A 462 7.91 -17.80 5.72
CA ILE A 462 8.73 -16.68 5.27
C ILE A 462 10.01 -17.24 4.66
N VAL A 463 10.20 -16.99 3.37
CA VAL A 463 11.46 -17.26 2.68
C VAL A 463 12.41 -16.10 2.95
N THR A 464 13.56 -16.40 3.56
CA THR A 464 14.64 -15.43 3.77
C THR A 464 15.70 -15.58 2.69
N VAL A 465 16.14 -14.45 2.13
CA VAL A 465 17.08 -14.40 1.01
C VAL A 465 18.22 -13.45 1.32
N GLU A 466 19.44 -13.94 1.14
CA GLU A 466 20.68 -13.15 1.17
C GLU A 466 21.26 -13.07 -0.26
N ALA A 467 21.75 -11.89 -0.64
CA ALA A 467 22.41 -11.70 -1.92
C ALA A 467 23.85 -12.22 -1.87
N ASP A 468 24.33 -12.82 -2.97
CA ASP A 468 25.72 -13.29 -3.08
C ASP A 468 26.71 -12.13 -3.28
N GLY A 469 26.22 -10.98 -3.74
CA GLY A 469 27.01 -9.81 -4.08
C GLY A 469 26.13 -8.63 -4.50
N THR A 470 26.61 -7.82 -5.44
CA THR A 470 25.93 -6.59 -5.90
C THR A 470 25.07 -6.80 -7.16
N ASP A 471 25.18 -7.95 -7.81
CA ASP A 471 24.37 -8.27 -8.99
C ASP A 471 22.88 -8.45 -8.62
N PRO A 472 21.94 -8.22 -9.56
CA PRO A 472 20.52 -8.34 -9.26
C PRO A 472 20.15 -9.76 -8.78
N VAL A 473 19.34 -9.84 -7.73
CA VAL A 473 18.78 -11.09 -7.24
C VAL A 473 17.45 -11.33 -7.92
N THR A 474 17.24 -12.54 -8.46
CA THR A 474 15.92 -12.97 -8.94
C THR A 474 15.45 -14.19 -8.17
N VAL A 475 14.26 -14.08 -7.57
CA VAL A 475 13.58 -15.15 -6.83
C VAL A 475 12.35 -15.59 -7.59
N ARG A 476 12.14 -16.90 -7.73
CA ARG A 476 10.90 -17.50 -8.22
C ARG A 476 10.37 -18.47 -7.19
N ILE A 477 9.09 -18.36 -6.86
CA ILE A 477 8.38 -19.26 -5.93
C ILE A 477 7.17 -19.81 -6.67
N HIS A 478 7.04 -21.13 -6.70
CA HIS A 478 6.00 -21.78 -7.49
C HIS A 478 5.64 -23.16 -6.91
N ARG A 479 4.52 -23.73 -7.37
CA ARG A 479 4.16 -25.11 -7.03
C ARG A 479 5.19 -26.10 -7.60
N PRO A 480 5.43 -27.27 -6.95
CA PRO A 480 6.17 -28.36 -7.55
C PRO A 480 5.58 -28.73 -8.92
N GLY A 481 6.45 -28.91 -9.92
CA GLY A 481 6.03 -29.20 -11.30
C GLY A 481 5.53 -28.02 -12.13
N SER A 482 5.36 -26.83 -11.54
CA SER A 482 5.14 -25.60 -12.31
C SER A 482 6.44 -25.13 -12.99
N PRO A 483 6.40 -24.59 -14.22
CA PRO A 483 7.55 -23.90 -14.80
C PRO A 483 7.92 -22.61 -14.03
N GLY A 484 6.99 -22.07 -13.24
CA GLY A 484 7.10 -20.79 -12.56
C GLY A 484 6.81 -19.59 -13.47
N ALA A 485 6.59 -18.42 -12.86
CA ALA A 485 6.34 -17.18 -13.59
C ALA A 485 7.64 -16.61 -14.17
N ASP A 486 7.56 -16.02 -15.36
CA ASP A 486 8.59 -15.14 -15.87
C ASP A 486 8.43 -13.73 -15.33
N LEU A 487 9.55 -13.04 -15.14
CA LEU A 487 9.51 -11.62 -14.78
C LEU A 487 8.85 -10.83 -15.93
N PRO A 488 8.01 -9.82 -15.62
CA PRO A 488 7.52 -8.90 -16.63
C PRO A 488 8.66 -8.29 -17.45
N SER A 489 8.46 -8.17 -18.77
CA SER A 489 9.42 -7.48 -19.63
C SER A 489 9.51 -6.01 -19.22
N GLY A 490 10.70 -5.53 -18.87
CA GLY A 490 10.92 -4.12 -18.63
C GLY A 490 10.77 -3.36 -19.95
N GLY A 491 9.91 -2.35 -19.99
CA GLY A 491 10.11 -1.25 -20.92
C GLY A 491 11.36 -0.52 -20.47
N ASP A 492 12.50 -0.72 -21.13
CA ASP A 492 13.67 0.11 -20.88
C ASP A 492 13.27 1.57 -21.12
N GLY A 493 13.21 2.37 -20.06
CA GLY A 493 13.03 3.82 -20.08
C GLY A 493 14.25 4.55 -20.67
N GLY A 494 14.85 3.99 -21.73
CA GLY A 494 15.92 4.59 -22.50
C GLY A 494 15.32 5.52 -23.55
N SER A 495 15.48 6.82 -23.32
CA SER A 495 15.37 7.87 -24.34
C SER A 495 16.07 7.45 -25.64
N SER A 496 15.29 7.10 -26.67
CA SER A 496 15.78 7.02 -28.05
C SER A 496 15.40 8.30 -28.78
N SER A 497 16.33 9.25 -28.76
CA SER A 497 16.38 10.35 -29.71
C SER A 497 16.83 9.83 -31.08
N GLY A 498 16.05 10.12 -32.13
CA GLY A 498 16.40 9.97 -33.55
C GLY A 498 15.55 8.91 -34.24
N GLY A 499 14.87 9.13 -35.36
CA GLY A 499 14.83 10.25 -36.30
C GLY A 499 14.27 9.70 -37.63
N THR A 500 13.21 10.33 -38.13
CA THR A 500 12.71 10.38 -39.53
C THR A 500 12.52 9.09 -40.35
N GLY A 501 11.27 8.88 -40.80
CA GLY A 501 10.92 8.09 -41.98
C GLY A 501 9.43 8.20 -42.33
N SER A 502 9.11 9.02 -43.35
CA SER A 502 7.78 9.15 -44.00
C SER A 502 7.35 7.81 -44.64
N SER A 503 6.13 7.49 -45.08
CA SER A 503 4.92 8.21 -45.50
C SER A 503 3.87 7.15 -45.89
N SER A 504 2.61 7.34 -45.55
CA SER A 504 1.38 7.04 -46.35
C SER A 504 0.19 7.12 -45.38
N GLY A 505 -0.98 7.67 -45.66
CA GLY A 505 -1.60 8.39 -46.77
C GLY A 505 -3.02 8.70 -46.29
N PHE A 506 -3.46 9.95 -46.38
CA PHE A 506 -4.81 10.42 -45.99
C PHE A 506 -5.94 9.75 -46.80
N PRO A 507 -7.22 9.85 -46.39
CA PRO A 507 -8.01 11.04 -46.72
C PRO A 507 -8.79 11.67 -45.54
N ARG A 508 -8.69 13.00 -45.48
CA ARG A 508 -9.57 13.90 -44.72
C ARG A 508 -10.99 13.88 -45.29
N LEU A 509 -11.99 13.94 -44.43
CA LEU A 509 -13.37 14.30 -44.78
C LEU A 509 -13.54 15.83 -44.81
N PRO A 510 -14.34 16.38 -45.75
CA PRO A 510 -14.41 17.82 -46.00
C PRO A 510 -15.45 18.52 -45.10
N THR A 511 -15.06 19.69 -44.59
CA THR A 511 -15.97 20.70 -44.05
C THR A 511 -16.60 21.47 -45.21
N GLY A 512 -17.92 21.35 -45.38
CA GLY A 512 -18.72 22.21 -46.25
C GLY A 512 -19.58 23.15 -45.41
N SER A 513 -19.45 24.45 -45.64
CA SER A 513 -20.40 25.49 -45.23
C SER A 513 -21.09 26.02 -46.48
N ALA A 514 -22.42 26.13 -46.45
CA ALA A 514 -23.23 27.25 -46.97
C ALA A 514 -24.70 26.80 -47.08
N GLY A 515 -25.61 27.59 -46.48
CA GLY A 515 -27.06 27.42 -46.52
C GLY A 515 -27.72 28.09 -45.33
#